data_AF-A0A951KD39-F1
#
_entry.id   AF-A0A951KD39-F1
#
_cell.length_a   1.000
_cell.length_b   1.000
_cell.length_c   1.000
_cell.angle_alpha   90.00
_cell.angle_beta   90.00
_cell.angle_gamma   90.00
#
_symmetry.space_group_name_H-M   'P 1'
#
loop_
_entity.id
_entity.type
_entity.pdbx_description
1 polymer ?
#
loop_
_entity_poly.entity_id
_entity_poly.type
_entity_poly.pdbx_seq_one_letter_code
_entity_poly.pdbx_strand_id
1 'polypeptide(L)'
;MADGRPTISTHVLDLATGDPAVGVDVALFRLADDGTPELVSELQTDDDGRIRDLLDGDELSPGEYQLAFDVGGYADEPDAFFQSAALALRISDAGRSYHVPLLLSPYGMSTYRGS
;
A
#
# COMPACT_ATOMS: atom_id res chain seq x y z
N MET A 1 -21.70 -3.48 16.42
CA MET A 1 -20.32 -3.14 16.81
C MET A 1 -19.48 -4.38 16.56
N ALA A 2 -18.89 -4.50 15.37
CA ALA A 2 -17.60 -5.19 15.30
C ALA A 2 -16.61 -4.03 15.27
N ASP A 3 -16.13 -3.70 16.46
CA ASP A 3 -15.31 -2.53 16.77
C ASP A 3 -13.89 -2.78 16.24
N GLY A 4 -13.76 -2.75 14.91
CA GLY A 4 -12.47 -2.89 14.24
C GLY A 4 -11.74 -1.56 14.28
N ARG A 5 -10.55 -1.54 14.87
CA ARG A 5 -9.68 -0.35 14.84
C ARG A 5 -9.50 0.14 13.38
N PRO A 6 -9.42 1.45 13.15
CA PRO A 6 -9.07 2.03 11.86
C PRO A 6 -7.76 1.47 11.29
N THR A 7 -7.73 1.17 10.00
CA THR A 7 -6.57 0.57 9.32
C THR A 7 -6.18 1.36 8.07
N ILE A 8 -4.93 1.18 7.64
CA ILE A 8 -4.52 1.46 6.26
C ILE A 8 -4.49 0.13 5.54
N SER A 9 -5.12 0.02 4.38
CA SER A 9 -5.19 -1.22 3.60
C SER A 9 -4.88 -0.95 2.14
N THR A 10 -4.46 -1.99 1.42
CA THR A 10 -4.22 -1.92 -0.02
C THR A 10 -4.79 -3.13 -0.74
N HIS A 11 -4.91 -2.99 -2.06
CA HIS A 11 -5.26 -4.04 -3.00
C HIS A 11 -4.49 -3.74 -4.29
N VAL A 12 -3.64 -4.65 -4.69
CA VAL A 12 -2.83 -4.53 -5.90
C VAL A 12 -3.43 -5.42 -6.98
N LEU A 13 -3.75 -4.82 -8.12
CA LEU A 13 -4.37 -5.49 -9.26
C LEU A 13 -3.47 -5.33 -10.48
N ASP A 14 -3.24 -6.42 -11.20
CA ASP A 14 -2.61 -6.39 -12.51
C ASP A 14 -3.69 -6.32 -13.61
N LEU A 15 -3.75 -5.19 -14.29
CA LEU A 15 -4.71 -4.92 -15.36
C LEU A 15 -4.34 -5.61 -16.68
N ALA A 16 -3.10 -6.10 -16.85
CA ALA A 16 -2.73 -6.85 -18.05
C ALA A 16 -3.28 -8.27 -18.04
N THR A 17 -3.25 -8.92 -16.88
CA THR A 17 -3.80 -10.27 -16.66
C THR A 17 -5.26 -10.23 -16.24
N GLY A 18 -5.68 -9.17 -15.54
CA GLY A 18 -7.01 -9.05 -14.94
C GLY A 18 -7.08 -9.70 -13.55
N ASP A 19 -5.94 -10.10 -12.99
CA ASP A 19 -5.82 -10.86 -11.74
C ASP A 19 -5.23 -10.01 -10.59
N PRO A 20 -5.40 -10.43 -9.32
CA PRO A 20 -4.69 -9.84 -8.20
C PRO A 20 -3.17 -10.02 -8.31
N ALA A 21 -2.44 -8.99 -7.91
CA ALA A 21 -0.98 -9.06 -7.82
C ALA A 21 -0.57 -9.64 -6.45
N VAL A 22 -0.32 -10.95 -6.44
CA VAL A 22 0.03 -11.74 -5.25
C VAL A 22 1.51 -11.61 -4.92
N GLY A 23 1.86 -11.49 -3.64
CA GLY A 23 3.25 -11.49 -3.18
C GLY A 23 4.02 -10.19 -3.45
N VAL A 24 3.32 -9.08 -3.69
CA VAL A 24 3.93 -7.75 -3.82
C VAL A 24 4.36 -7.31 -2.42
N ASP A 25 5.66 -7.00 -2.25
CA ASP A 25 6.18 -6.40 -1.01
C ASP A 25 5.69 -4.96 -0.90
N VAL A 26 5.10 -4.63 0.26
CA VAL A 26 4.57 -3.31 0.57
C VAL A 26 5.04 -2.88 1.95
N ALA A 27 5.70 -1.72 1.99
CA ALA A 27 6.17 -1.11 3.23
C ALA A 27 5.37 0.15 3.55
N LEU A 28 4.92 0.26 4.80
CA LEU A 28 4.34 1.47 5.35
C LEU A 28 5.37 2.17 6.23
N PHE A 29 5.57 3.46 5.98
CA PHE A 29 6.39 4.33 6.81
C PHE A 29 5.54 5.45 7.38
N ARG A 30 5.89 5.90 8.58
CA ARG A 30 5.50 7.21 9.09
C ARG A 30 6.60 8.19 8.74
N LEU A 31 6.25 9.41 8.33
CA LEU A 31 7.24 10.46 8.11
C LEU A 31 7.38 11.29 9.39
N ALA A 32 8.62 11.44 9.86
CA ALA A 32 8.97 12.37 10.92
C ALA A 32 8.82 13.82 10.45
N ASP A 33 8.87 14.79 11.36
CA ASP A 33 8.73 16.23 11.05
C ASP A 33 9.80 16.75 10.08
N ASP A 34 10.96 16.09 10.02
CA ASP A 34 12.06 16.39 9.09
C ASP A 34 11.96 15.63 7.75
N GLY A 35 10.90 14.86 7.55
CA GLY A 35 10.64 14.05 6.37
C GLY A 35 11.31 12.68 6.38
N THR A 36 12.03 12.30 7.45
CA THR A 36 12.66 10.98 7.55
C THR A 36 11.59 9.89 7.63
N PRO A 37 11.63 8.85 6.76
CA PRO A 37 10.72 7.73 6.84
C PRO A 37 11.13 6.76 7.96
N GLU A 38 10.20 6.53 8.90
CA GLU A 38 10.30 5.55 9.97
C GLU A 38 9.42 4.35 9.62
N LEU A 39 10.00 3.15 9.55
CA LEU A 39 9.28 1.94 9.17
C LEU A 39 8.20 1.62 10.22
N VAL A 40 6.97 1.44 9.75
CA VAL A 40 5.84 0.94 10.55
C VAL A 40 5.69 -0.56 10.33
N SER A 41 5.60 -0.99 9.07
CA SER A 41 5.48 -2.40 8.71
C SER A 41 6.01 -2.68 7.31
N GLU A 42 6.29 -3.94 7.04
CA GLU A 42 6.62 -4.48 5.73
C GLU A 42 5.92 -5.83 5.58
N LEU A 43 5.02 -5.94 4.60
CA LEU A 43 4.10 -7.06 4.43
C LEU A 43 3.95 -7.39 2.95
N GLN A 44 3.49 -8.62 2.65
CA GLN A 44 3.21 -9.07 1.29
C GLN A 44 1.71 -9.15 1.02
N THR A 45 1.31 -8.84 -0.21
CA THR A 45 -0.08 -9.04 -0.64
C THR A 45 -0.46 -10.52 -0.63
N ASP A 46 -1.67 -10.81 -0.15
CA ASP A 46 -2.22 -12.16 -0.07
C ASP A 46 -2.66 -12.70 -1.45
N ASP A 47 -3.32 -13.87 -1.45
CA ASP A 47 -3.84 -14.54 -2.65
C ASP A 47 -4.96 -13.76 -3.37
N ASP A 48 -5.55 -12.75 -2.72
CA ASP A 48 -6.47 -11.78 -3.31
C ASP A 48 -5.78 -10.43 -3.57
N GLY A 49 -4.44 -10.38 -3.57
CA GLY A 49 -3.65 -9.17 -3.84
C GLY A 49 -3.78 -8.10 -2.76
N ARG A 50 -4.19 -8.45 -1.53
CA ARG A 50 -4.54 -7.49 -0.48
C ARG A 50 -3.57 -7.51 0.69
N ILE A 51 -3.50 -6.35 1.35
CA ILE A 51 -3.07 -6.24 2.75
C ILE A 51 -4.19 -5.52 3.48
N ARG A 52 -4.84 -6.21 4.42
CA ARG A 52 -6.03 -5.69 5.13
C ARG A 52 -5.67 -4.71 6.25
N ASP A 53 -4.46 -4.82 6.78
CA ASP A 53 -3.94 -3.91 7.79
C ASP A 53 -2.42 -3.74 7.65
N LEU A 54 -2.03 -2.61 7.06
CA LEU A 54 -0.64 -2.17 6.96
C LEU A 54 -0.11 -1.58 8.27
N LEU A 55 -0.93 -1.43 9.31
CA LEU A 55 -0.44 -1.04 10.64
C LEU A 55 0.02 -2.25 11.46
N ASP A 56 -0.19 -3.48 10.97
CA ASP A 56 0.22 -4.74 11.62
C ASP A 56 -0.12 -4.84 13.12
N GLY A 57 -1.30 -4.37 13.51
CA GLY A 57 -1.70 -4.33 14.94
C GLY A 57 -1.70 -2.94 15.56
N ASP A 58 -0.90 -2.01 15.04
CA ASP A 58 -0.71 -0.70 15.64
C ASP A 58 -1.92 0.23 15.49
N GLU A 59 -1.97 1.24 16.36
CA GLU A 59 -3.00 2.27 16.33
C GLU A 59 -2.71 3.30 15.24
N LEU A 60 -3.73 3.61 14.44
CA LEU A 60 -3.63 4.69 13.46
C LEU A 60 -3.55 6.03 14.18
N SER A 61 -2.60 6.88 13.79
CA SER A 61 -2.50 8.24 14.32
C SER A 61 -2.50 9.26 13.18
N PRO A 62 -2.97 10.50 13.39
CA PRO A 62 -2.85 11.54 12.38
C PRO A 62 -1.38 11.85 12.07
N GLY A 63 -1.08 12.14 10.82
CA GLY A 63 0.28 12.41 10.37
C GLY A 63 0.49 12.16 8.88
N GLU A 64 1.75 12.26 8.46
CA GLU A 64 2.18 11.89 7.13
C GLU A 64 2.76 10.48 7.13
N TYR A 65 2.37 9.71 6.13
CA TYR A 65 2.82 8.35 5.92
C TYR A 65 3.33 8.22 4.49
N GLN A 66 4.19 7.25 4.25
CA GLN A 66 4.59 6.83 2.91
C GLN A 66 4.24 5.37 2.74
N LEU A 67 3.49 5.05 1.68
CA LEU A 67 3.19 3.69 1.27
C LEU A 67 4.04 3.34 0.05
N ALA A 68 4.96 2.38 0.21
CA ALA A 68 5.89 1.97 -0.84
C ALA A 68 5.57 0.54 -1.32
N PHE A 69 5.56 0.35 -2.63
CA PHE A 69 5.30 -0.93 -3.30
C PHE A 69 6.54 -1.33 -4.09
N ASP A 70 7.02 -2.57 -3.92
CA ASP A 70 7.98 -3.20 -4.82
C ASP A 70 7.23 -3.93 -5.93
N VAL A 71 7.13 -3.28 -7.09
CA VAL A 71 6.41 -3.84 -8.24
C VAL A 71 7.35 -4.55 -9.22
N GLY A 72 8.65 -4.26 -9.16
CA GLY A 72 9.66 -4.92 -9.96
C GLY A 72 9.86 -6.37 -9.55
N GLY A 73 9.83 -6.65 -8.24
CA GLY A 73 9.90 -8.00 -7.70
C GLY A 73 8.70 -8.88 -8.07
N TYR A 74 7.51 -8.29 -8.26
CA TYR A 74 6.29 -9.02 -8.63
C TYR A 74 6.25 -9.40 -10.10
N ALA A 75 6.67 -8.51 -11.00
CA ALA A 75 6.45 -8.71 -12.43
C ALA A 75 7.25 -9.90 -12.99
N ASP A 76 8.34 -10.34 -12.33
CA ASP A 76 9.29 -11.37 -12.82
C ASP A 76 9.72 -11.16 -14.29
N GLU A 77 9.57 -9.93 -14.77
CA GLU A 77 9.80 -9.48 -16.14
C GLU A 77 11.07 -8.62 -16.14
N PRO A 78 12.17 -9.10 -16.74
CA PRO A 78 13.47 -8.42 -16.72
C PRO A 78 13.43 -6.98 -17.27
N ASP A 79 12.45 -6.70 -18.13
CA ASP A 79 12.27 -5.42 -18.83
C ASP A 79 11.07 -4.61 -18.28
N ALA A 80 10.60 -4.92 -17.06
CA ALA A 80 9.51 -4.17 -16.43
C ALA A 80 9.88 -2.68 -16.29
N PHE A 81 9.05 -1.80 -16.84
CA PHE A 81 9.33 -0.36 -16.86
C PHE A 81 9.23 0.27 -15.46
N PHE A 82 8.24 -0.12 -14.67
CA PHE A 82 8.10 0.31 -13.28
C PHE A 82 8.73 -0.72 -12.35
N GLN A 83 9.55 -0.22 -11.41
CA GLN A 83 10.25 -1.04 -10.42
C GLN A 83 9.67 -0.81 -9.01
N SER A 84 9.20 0.39 -8.72
CA SER A 84 8.55 0.72 -7.45
C SER A 84 7.56 1.87 -7.59
N ALA A 85 6.67 2.00 -6.61
CA ALA A 85 5.81 3.15 -6.43
C ALA A 85 5.82 3.57 -4.96
N ALA A 86 5.94 4.88 -4.69
CA ALA A 86 5.85 5.43 -3.34
C ALA A 86 4.80 6.54 -3.30
N LEU A 87 3.83 6.40 -2.39
CA LEU A 87 2.71 7.33 -2.23
C LEU A 87 2.81 8.03 -0.89
N ALA A 88 2.91 9.36 -0.92
CA ALA A 88 2.76 10.18 0.29
C ALA A 88 1.27 10.29 0.66
N LEU A 89 0.94 9.88 1.87
CA LEU A 89 -0.41 9.87 2.42
C LEU A 89 -0.48 10.87 3.58
N ARG A 90 -1.56 11.64 3.63
CA ARG A 90 -1.89 12.45 4.80
C ARG A 90 -3.12 11.88 5.51
N ILE A 91 -2.93 11.48 6.76
CA ILE A 91 -3.98 11.00 7.64
C ILE A 91 -4.38 12.15 8.56
N SER A 92 -5.61 12.65 8.39
CA SER A 92 -6.16 13.73 9.23
C SER A 92 -7.18 13.24 10.26
N ASP A 93 -7.80 12.08 10.00
CA ASP A 93 -8.86 11.52 10.82
C ASP A 93 -8.51 10.07 11.13
N ALA A 94 -7.97 9.85 12.32
CA ALA A 94 -7.61 8.51 12.80
C ALA A 94 -8.82 7.66 13.22
N GLY A 95 -10.05 8.18 13.13
CA GLY A 95 -11.28 7.45 13.43
C GLY A 95 -11.84 6.62 12.27
N ARG A 96 -11.18 6.61 11.11
CA ARG A 96 -11.64 5.93 9.88
C ARG A 96 -10.51 5.15 9.21
N SER A 97 -10.88 4.07 8.53
CA SER A 97 -9.94 3.33 7.69
C SER A 97 -9.68 4.05 6.36
N TYR A 98 -8.54 3.71 5.77
CA TYR A 98 -8.06 4.23 4.50
C TYR A 98 -7.70 3.06 3.59
N HIS A 99 -8.38 2.93 2.45
CA HIS A 99 -8.02 1.96 1.42
C HIS A 99 -7.26 2.66 0.29
N VAL A 100 -6.07 2.20 -0.04
CA VAL A 100 -5.19 2.79 -1.07
C VAL A 100 -4.73 1.70 -2.03
N PRO A 101 -5.53 1.35 -3.05
CA PRO A 101 -5.16 0.34 -4.04
C PRO A 101 -4.14 0.84 -5.05
N LEU A 102 -3.46 -0.09 -5.70
CA LEU A 102 -2.57 0.16 -6.83
C LEU A 102 -3.01 -0.70 -8.01
N LEU A 103 -3.36 -0.06 -9.12
CA LEU A 103 -3.68 -0.73 -10.38
C LEU A 103 -2.47 -0.65 -11.29
N LEU A 104 -1.87 -1.79 -11.61
CA LEU A 104 -0.70 -1.91 -12.46
C LEU A 104 -1.06 -2.31 -13.88
N SER A 105 -0.28 -1.80 -14.83
CA SER A 105 -0.18 -2.30 -16.19
C SER A 105 1.28 -2.09 -16.63
N PRO A 106 1.74 -2.75 -17.72
CA PRO A 106 3.15 -2.71 -18.11
C PRO A 106 3.73 -1.30 -18.26
N TYR A 107 2.90 -0.33 -18.64
CA TYR A 107 3.32 1.06 -18.88
C TYR A 107 2.39 2.11 -18.25
N GLY A 108 1.54 1.71 -17.31
CA GLY A 108 0.75 2.64 -16.52
C GLY A 108 0.47 2.14 -15.10
N MET A 109 0.44 3.05 -14.13
CA MET A 109 -0.03 2.78 -12.78
C MET A 109 -1.08 3.81 -12.40
N SER A 110 -2.09 3.40 -11.63
CA SER A 110 -3.04 4.33 -11.02
C SER A 110 -3.37 3.94 -9.60
N THR A 111 -3.71 4.93 -8.79
CA THR A 111 -4.13 4.75 -7.40
C THR A 111 -5.24 5.75 -7.08
N TYR A 112 -5.98 5.48 -6.01
CA TYR A 112 -7.02 6.36 -5.49
C TYR A 112 -7.20 6.10 -4.00
N ARG A 113 -7.99 6.95 -3.33
CA ARG A 113 -8.46 6.69 -1.97
C ARG A 113 -9.82 6.00 -2.05
N GLY A 114 -9.87 4.72 -1.69
CA GLY A 114 -11.11 3.98 -1.50
C GLY A 114 -11.86 4.41 -0.24
N SER A 115 -13.17 4.13 -0.25
CA SER A 115 -14.08 4.31 0.88
C SER A 115 -13.95 3.20 1.92
#